data_AF-A0A4T0PHW8-F1
#
_entry.id   AF-A0A4T0PHW8-F1
#
_cell.length_a   1.000
_cell.length_b   1.000
_cell.length_c   1.000
_cell.angle_alpha   90.00
_cell.angle_beta   90.00
_cell.angle_gamma   90.00
#
_symmetry.space_group_name_H-M   'P 1'
#
loop_
_entity.id
_entity.type
_entity.pdbx_description
1 polymer ?
#
loop_
_entity_poly.entity_id
_entity_poly.type
_entity_poly.pdbx_seq_one_letter_code
_entity_poly.pdbx_strand_id
1 'polypeptide(L)'
;MPAYHSVYNEDTTAKQIGNTSILPFKSQYRGVAPLPPNSEDYVDIITESILLFRANSLFRNFEIKGGADRLLIYLILFISDCIAKLSKTEPNVNEASKQLHTLAVDSFALPGEAGFPLNSLYAPAASRMDGDYLRSYLTQARVETVNRLIPIFYSESQDKPSKWWMAFNKRKFMGKSLTV
;
A
#
# COMPACT_ATOMS: atom_id res chain seq x y z
N MET A 1 1.74 -9.03 21.54
CA MET A 1 0.85 -7.94 21.10
C MET A 1 0.18 -8.37 19.80
N PRO A 2 -1.12 -8.13 19.61
CA PRO A 2 -1.82 -8.40 18.35
C PRO A 2 -1.34 -7.45 17.23
N ALA A 3 -1.64 -7.78 15.98
CA ALA A 3 -1.41 -6.89 14.84
C ALA A 3 -2.37 -5.68 14.89
N TYR A 4 -2.00 -4.60 14.22
CA TYR A 4 -2.79 -3.37 14.17
C TYR A 4 -3.71 -3.40 12.95
N HIS A 5 -5.00 -3.17 13.18
CA HIS A 5 -6.05 -3.20 12.17
C HIS A 5 -6.44 -1.79 11.75
N SER A 6 -7.04 -1.68 10.57
CA SER A 6 -7.58 -0.41 10.10
C SER A 6 -8.75 0.05 10.96
N VAL A 7 -8.81 1.34 11.27
CA VAL A 7 -9.96 1.97 11.95
C VAL A 7 -11.21 1.99 11.06
N TYR A 8 -11.04 1.80 9.75
CA TYR A 8 -12.12 1.82 8.75
C TYR A 8 -12.84 0.48 8.57
N ASN A 9 -12.52 -0.55 9.37
CA ASN A 9 -13.20 -1.85 9.23
C ASN A 9 -14.70 -1.79 9.54
N GLU A 10 -15.14 -0.82 10.34
CA GLU A 10 -16.54 -0.59 10.68
C GLU A 10 -17.27 0.33 9.69
N ASP A 11 -16.56 0.87 8.68
CA ASP A 11 -17.18 1.72 7.66
C ASP A 11 -18.01 0.89 6.66
N THR A 12 -19.33 0.90 6.85
CA THR A 12 -20.28 0.22 5.97
C THR A 12 -20.65 1.02 4.72
N THR A 13 -20.19 2.27 4.59
CA THR A 13 -20.52 3.17 3.48
C THR A 13 -19.54 3.05 2.31
N ALA A 14 -18.32 2.58 2.59
CA ALA A 14 -17.29 2.39 1.58
C ALA A 14 -17.72 1.36 0.53
N LYS A 15 -17.62 1.75 -0.75
CA LYS A 15 -17.78 0.82 -1.88
C LYS A 15 -16.82 -0.36 -1.69
N GLN A 16 -17.31 -1.57 -1.93
CA GLN A 16 -16.47 -2.77 -1.95
C GLN A 16 -16.26 -3.24 -3.39
N ILE A 17 -15.05 -3.69 -3.71
CA ILE A 17 -14.76 -4.47 -4.91
C ILE A 17 -14.17 -5.81 -4.48
N GLY A 18 -14.86 -6.89 -4.86
CA GLY A 18 -14.65 -8.18 -4.21
C GLY A 18 -14.96 -8.04 -2.71
N ASN A 19 -13.93 -8.21 -1.88
CA ASN A 19 -14.00 -7.99 -0.43
C ASN A 19 -13.03 -6.89 0.05
N THR A 20 -12.52 -6.05 -0.86
CA THR A 20 -11.63 -4.93 -0.53
C THR A 20 -12.41 -3.62 -0.52
N SER A 21 -12.18 -2.80 0.52
CA SER A 21 -12.84 -1.50 0.65
C SER A 21 -12.15 -0.43 -0.20
N ILE A 22 -12.95 0.37 -0.90
CA ILE A 22 -12.50 1.54 -1.66
C ILE A 22 -12.64 2.76 -0.76
N LEU A 23 -11.56 3.09 -0.05
CA LEU A 23 -11.53 4.18 0.93
C LEU A 23 -11.06 5.50 0.30
N PRO A 24 -11.55 6.65 0.77
CA PRO A 24 -11.06 7.95 0.33
C PRO A 24 -9.65 8.24 0.85
N PHE A 25 -8.82 8.88 0.01
CA PHE A 25 -7.52 9.41 0.42
C PHE A 25 -7.14 10.66 -0.38
N LYS A 26 -6.31 11.52 0.20
CA LYS A 26 -5.86 12.75 -0.46
C LYS A 26 -4.74 12.42 -1.45
N SER A 27 -4.87 12.82 -2.71
CA SER A 27 -3.85 12.58 -3.73
C SER A 27 -3.76 13.73 -4.70
N GLN A 28 -2.53 14.10 -5.08
CA GLN A 28 -2.29 15.03 -6.18
C GLN A 28 -2.35 14.31 -7.55
N TYR A 29 -2.17 12.99 -7.55
CA TYR A 29 -2.34 12.16 -8.73
C TYR A 29 -3.84 11.98 -9.01
N ARG A 30 -4.25 12.32 -10.23
CA ARG A 30 -5.64 12.14 -10.70
C ARG A 30 -5.99 10.65 -10.72
N GLY A 31 -7.19 10.31 -10.29
CA GLY A 31 -7.67 8.94 -10.35
C GLY A 31 -9.09 8.82 -9.82
N VAL A 32 -9.51 7.58 -9.58
CA VAL A 32 -10.90 7.21 -9.28
C VAL A 32 -11.21 7.12 -7.79
N ALA A 33 -10.21 7.31 -6.91
CA ALA A 33 -10.40 7.27 -5.47
C ALA A 33 -11.41 8.33 -5.01
N PRO A 34 -12.31 7.98 -4.09
CA PRO A 34 -13.21 8.96 -3.48
C PRO A 34 -12.42 10.10 -2.82
N LEU A 35 -12.99 11.30 -2.88
CA LEU A 35 -12.38 12.45 -2.20
C LEU A 35 -12.58 12.31 -0.68
N PRO A 36 -11.53 12.52 0.12
CA PRO A 36 -11.67 12.50 1.57
C PRO A 36 -12.50 13.69 2.08
N PRO A 37 -13.08 13.57 3.29
CA PRO A 37 -13.71 14.70 3.96
C PRO A 37 -12.75 15.89 4.05
N ASN A 38 -13.30 17.10 3.98
CA ASN A 38 -12.53 18.33 4.16
C ASN A 38 -12.28 18.57 5.67
N SER A 39 -11.44 17.73 6.27
CA SER A 39 -11.03 17.80 7.68
C SER A 39 -9.51 17.60 7.76
N GLU A 40 -8.84 18.46 8.52
CA GLU A 40 -7.39 18.38 8.73
C GLU A 40 -6.99 17.15 9.57
N ASP A 41 -7.90 16.67 10.43
CA ASP A 41 -7.68 15.51 11.31
C ASP A 41 -7.94 14.17 10.62
N TYR A 42 -8.35 14.17 9.34
CA TYR A 42 -8.65 12.94 8.62
C TYR A 42 -7.37 12.16 8.27
N VAL A 43 -7.17 11.03 8.96
CA VAL A 43 -6.04 10.12 8.72
C VAL A 43 -6.42 9.05 7.71
N ASP A 44 -6.20 9.32 6.42
CA ASP A 44 -6.54 8.36 5.36
C ASP A 44 -5.77 7.03 5.44
N ILE A 45 -6.28 6.04 4.69
CA ILE A 45 -5.73 4.67 4.68
C ILE A 45 -4.25 4.58 4.27
N ILE A 46 -3.74 5.53 3.48
CA ILE A 46 -2.33 5.55 3.08
C ILE A 46 -1.47 6.02 4.27
N THR A 47 -1.87 7.09 4.94
CA THR A 47 -1.20 7.55 6.17
C THR A 47 -1.26 6.47 7.25
N GLU A 48 -2.43 5.86 7.46
CA GLU A 48 -2.60 4.74 8.39
C GLU A 48 -1.63 3.59 8.06
N SER A 49 -1.53 3.20 6.79
CA SER A 49 -0.63 2.12 6.35
C SER A 49 0.84 2.42 6.62
N ILE A 50 1.28 3.66 6.40
CA ILE A 50 2.66 4.10 6.67
C ILE A 50 2.94 4.10 8.18
N LEU A 51 2.01 4.59 9.00
CA LEU A 51 2.13 4.61 10.47
C LEU A 51 2.21 3.20 11.05
N LEU A 52 1.35 2.29 10.55
CA LEU A 52 1.27 0.93 11.05
C LEU A 52 2.34 -0.01 10.47
N PHE A 53 3.02 0.38 9.39
CA PHE A 53 3.99 -0.46 8.68
C PHE A 53 5.04 -1.10 9.59
N ARG A 54 5.74 -0.31 10.41
CA ARG A 54 6.87 -0.81 11.22
C ARG A 54 6.43 -1.86 12.22
N ALA A 55 5.26 -1.67 12.83
CA ALA A 55 4.70 -2.64 13.76
C ALA A 55 4.18 -3.88 13.02
N ASN A 56 3.39 -3.68 11.95
CA ASN A 56 2.74 -4.77 11.23
C ASN A 56 3.73 -5.66 10.46
N SER A 57 4.80 -5.09 9.89
CA SER A 57 5.81 -5.84 9.11
C SER A 57 6.54 -6.96 9.88
N LEU A 58 6.44 -6.98 11.22
CA LEU A 58 7.01 -8.01 12.08
C LEU A 58 6.10 -9.24 12.24
N PHE A 59 4.82 -9.14 11.86
CA PHE A 59 3.84 -10.20 12.06
C PHE A 59 3.78 -11.18 10.88
N ARG A 60 3.69 -12.48 11.21
CA ARG A 60 3.47 -13.56 10.24
C ARG A 60 2.00 -13.93 10.06
N ASN A 61 1.20 -13.71 11.10
CA ASN A 61 -0.23 -13.98 11.09
C ASN A 61 -0.97 -12.66 11.25
N PHE A 62 -2.00 -12.45 10.43
CA PHE A 62 -2.87 -11.28 10.50
C PHE A 62 -4.31 -11.75 10.27
N GLU A 63 -5.15 -11.60 11.30
CA GLU A 63 -6.58 -11.90 11.19
C GLU A 63 -7.27 -10.75 10.46
N ILE A 64 -8.04 -11.03 9.41
CA ILE A 64 -8.67 -9.99 8.62
C ILE A 64 -10.05 -9.70 9.19
N LYS A 65 -10.27 -8.49 9.71
CA LYS A 65 -11.54 -8.08 10.32
C LYS A 65 -12.53 -7.48 9.32
N GLY A 66 -12.04 -6.91 8.22
CA GLY A 66 -12.90 -6.24 7.24
C GLY A 66 -12.22 -5.98 5.91
N GLY A 67 -12.90 -5.24 5.03
CA GLY A 67 -12.36 -4.86 3.72
C GLY A 67 -11.28 -3.78 3.80
N ALA A 68 -11.28 -2.97 4.86
CA ALA A 68 -10.24 -1.97 5.10
C ALA A 68 -8.90 -2.63 5.47
N ASP A 69 -8.91 -3.67 6.30
CA ASP A 69 -7.72 -4.49 6.58
C ASP A 69 -7.10 -5.06 5.30
N ARG A 70 -7.91 -5.44 4.32
CA ARG A 70 -7.40 -5.94 3.03
C ARG A 70 -6.70 -4.85 2.23
N LEU A 71 -7.19 -3.62 2.27
CA LEU A 71 -6.48 -2.50 1.65
C LEU A 71 -5.20 -2.17 2.42
N LEU A 72 -5.24 -2.17 3.75
CA LEU A 72 -4.09 -1.97 4.63
C LEU A 72 -2.98 -3.00 4.37
N ILE A 73 -3.33 -4.29 4.31
CA ILE A 73 -2.39 -5.38 4.00
C ILE A 73 -1.72 -5.14 2.64
N TYR A 74 -2.49 -4.79 1.62
CA TYR A 74 -1.97 -4.52 0.29
C TYR A 74 -0.95 -3.37 0.32
N LEU A 75 -1.27 -2.26 0.98
CA LEU A 75 -0.39 -1.10 1.08
C LEU A 75 0.87 -1.41 1.89
N ILE A 76 0.78 -2.19 2.98
CA ILE A 76 1.96 -2.64 3.75
C ILE A 76 2.90 -3.50 2.89
N LEU A 77 2.35 -4.39 2.06
CA LEU A 77 3.17 -5.18 1.14
C LEU A 77 3.79 -4.29 0.06
N PHE A 78 3.06 -3.32 -0.47
CA PHE A 78 3.62 -2.37 -1.44
C PHE A 78 4.74 -1.51 -0.83
N ILE A 79 4.59 -1.02 0.40
CA ILE A 79 5.67 -0.33 1.13
C ILE A 79 6.90 -1.23 1.27
N SER A 80 6.69 -2.52 1.56
CA SER A 80 7.79 -3.51 1.63
C SER A 80 8.52 -3.63 0.30
N ASP A 81 7.80 -3.67 -0.82
CA ASP A 81 8.37 -3.73 -2.16
C ASP A 81 9.15 -2.45 -2.52
N CYS A 82 8.66 -1.27 -2.11
CA CYS A 82 9.40 -0.01 -2.26
C CYS A 82 10.73 -0.05 -1.49
N ILE A 83 10.73 -0.54 -0.25
CA ILE A 83 11.94 -0.70 0.56
C ILE A 83 12.89 -1.70 -0.09
N ALA A 84 12.38 -2.84 -0.55
CA ALA A 84 13.18 -3.86 -1.21
C ALA A 84 13.80 -3.37 -2.53
N LYS A 85 13.10 -2.50 -3.27
CA LYS A 85 13.62 -1.87 -4.48
C LYS A 85 14.80 -0.95 -4.17
N LEU A 86 14.65 -0.05 -3.20
CA LEU A 86 15.70 0.93 -2.85
C LEU A 86 16.88 0.31 -2.12
N SER A 87 16.67 -0.74 -1.32
CA SER A 87 17.74 -1.41 -0.57
C SER A 87 18.78 -2.12 -1.45
N LYS A 88 18.52 -2.28 -2.75
CA LYS A 88 19.46 -2.91 -3.69
C LYS A 88 20.57 -1.96 -4.16
N THR A 89 20.25 -0.68 -4.28
CA THR A 89 21.12 0.33 -4.92
C THR A 89 21.38 1.54 -4.04
N GLU A 90 20.61 1.72 -2.95
CA GLU A 90 20.66 2.87 -2.03
C GLU A 90 20.83 4.22 -2.76
N PRO A 91 19.95 4.53 -3.73
CA PRO A 91 20.15 5.65 -4.64
C PRO A 91 19.87 6.99 -3.96
N ASN A 92 20.23 8.10 -4.62
CA ASN A 92 19.78 9.44 -4.21
C ASN A 92 18.26 9.61 -4.40
N VAL A 93 17.70 10.65 -3.80
CA VAL A 93 16.25 10.93 -3.77
C VAL A 93 15.63 11.04 -5.18
N ASN A 94 16.34 11.61 -6.15
CA ASN A 94 15.83 11.81 -7.51
C ASN A 94 15.72 10.48 -8.27
N GLU A 95 16.74 9.65 -8.15
CA GLU A 95 16.75 8.30 -8.72
C GLU A 95 15.73 7.39 -8.03
N ALA A 96 15.63 7.47 -6.70
CA ALA A 96 14.62 6.75 -5.93
C ALA A 96 13.21 7.11 -6.35
N SER A 97 12.93 8.41 -6.53
CA SER A 97 11.65 8.89 -7.01
C SER A 97 11.27 8.27 -8.35
N LYS A 98 12.19 8.29 -9.33
CA LYS A 98 11.98 7.64 -10.63
C LYS A 98 11.70 6.14 -10.48
N GLN A 99 12.55 5.43 -9.74
CA GLN A 99 12.42 3.98 -9.58
C GLN A 99 11.10 3.57 -8.91
N LEU A 100 10.69 4.28 -7.87
CA LEU A 100 9.46 3.99 -7.14
C LEU A 100 8.21 4.41 -7.92
N HIS A 101 8.24 5.53 -8.65
CA HIS A 101 7.13 5.90 -9.54
C HIS A 101 6.94 4.90 -10.67
N THR A 102 8.02 4.40 -11.27
CA THR A 102 7.93 3.30 -12.24
C THR A 102 7.28 2.07 -11.59
N LEU A 103 7.73 1.66 -10.39
CA LEU A 103 7.15 0.53 -9.67
C LEU A 103 5.65 0.73 -9.35
N ALA A 104 5.22 1.96 -9.04
CA ALA A 104 3.85 2.27 -8.70
C ALA A 104 2.86 2.09 -9.87
N VAL A 105 3.31 2.38 -11.10
CA VAL A 105 2.48 2.34 -12.31
C VAL A 105 2.69 1.09 -13.17
N ASP A 106 3.72 0.29 -12.87
CA ASP A 106 3.99 -0.97 -13.57
C ASP A 106 2.82 -1.95 -13.46
N SER A 107 2.76 -2.93 -14.35
CA SER A 107 1.72 -3.96 -14.32
C SER A 107 1.81 -4.78 -13.04
N PHE A 108 0.68 -5.01 -12.39
CA PHE A 108 0.58 -5.82 -11.17
C PHE A 108 -0.63 -6.73 -11.17
N ALA A 109 -0.58 -7.79 -10.39
CA ALA A 109 -1.69 -8.74 -10.29
C ALA A 109 -2.81 -8.22 -9.37
N LEU A 110 -4.06 -8.45 -9.75
CA LEU A 110 -5.25 -8.23 -8.93
C LEU A 110 -5.74 -9.53 -8.27
N PRO A 111 -6.56 -9.45 -7.20
CA PRO A 111 -7.27 -10.60 -6.69
C PRO A 111 -7.99 -11.40 -7.79
N GLY A 112 -7.73 -12.72 -7.84
CA GLY A 112 -8.19 -13.64 -8.88
C GLY A 112 -7.15 -13.94 -9.96
N GLU A 113 -6.12 -13.10 -10.12
CA GLU A 113 -5.07 -13.32 -11.10
C GLU A 113 -3.95 -14.21 -10.52
N ALA A 114 -3.35 -15.07 -11.35
CA ALA A 114 -2.36 -16.05 -10.90
C ALA A 114 -1.14 -15.44 -10.18
N GLY A 115 -0.79 -14.19 -10.50
CA GLY A 115 0.32 -13.47 -9.88
C GLY A 115 0.00 -12.86 -8.51
N PHE A 116 -1.26 -12.90 -8.04
CA PHE A 116 -1.63 -12.25 -6.79
C PHE A 116 -1.37 -13.18 -5.58
N PRO A 117 -0.46 -12.81 -4.65
CA PRO A 117 0.07 -13.70 -3.61
C PRO A 117 -0.91 -14.07 -2.48
N LEU A 118 -2.06 -13.38 -2.44
CA LEU A 118 -3.06 -13.43 -1.38
C LEU A 118 -4.45 -13.87 -1.88
N ASN A 119 -4.52 -14.60 -3.00
CA ASN A 119 -5.80 -15.04 -3.59
C ASN A 119 -6.72 -15.81 -2.63
N SER A 120 -6.18 -16.55 -1.64
CA SER A 120 -7.00 -17.25 -0.65
C SER A 120 -7.70 -16.32 0.35
N LEU A 121 -7.28 -15.06 0.44
CA LEU A 121 -7.79 -14.09 1.42
C LEU A 121 -8.61 -12.97 0.76
N TYR A 122 -8.54 -12.83 -0.57
CA TYR A 122 -9.17 -11.78 -1.35
C TYR A 122 -10.15 -12.39 -2.34
N ALA A 123 -11.34 -11.81 -2.43
CA ALA A 123 -12.30 -12.15 -3.46
C ALA A 123 -11.94 -11.40 -4.76
N PRO A 124 -12.04 -12.05 -5.93
CA PRO A 124 -11.85 -11.39 -7.20
C PRO A 124 -12.92 -10.32 -7.45
N ALA A 125 -12.64 -9.40 -8.36
CA ALA A 125 -13.65 -8.47 -8.84
C ALA A 125 -14.79 -9.25 -9.55
N ALA A 126 -16.04 -8.83 -9.32
CA ALA A 126 -17.22 -9.51 -9.87
C ALA A 126 -17.39 -9.32 -11.38
N SER A 127 -16.83 -8.23 -11.92
CA SER A 127 -16.94 -7.86 -13.32
C SER A 127 -15.61 -7.28 -13.84
N ARG A 128 -15.45 -7.27 -15.16
CA ARG A 128 -14.31 -6.59 -15.81
C ARG A 128 -14.24 -5.11 -15.43
N MET A 129 -15.39 -4.44 -15.38
CA MET A 129 -15.49 -3.02 -15.01
C MET A 129 -15.01 -2.78 -13.57
N ASP A 130 -15.36 -3.65 -12.63
CA ASP A 130 -14.87 -3.54 -11.25
C ASP A 130 -13.38 -3.86 -11.16
N GLY A 131 -12.87 -4.80 -11.96
CA GLY A 131 -11.45 -5.08 -12.07
C GLY A 131 -10.65 -3.88 -12.57
N ASP A 132 -11.13 -3.24 -13.64
CA ASP A 132 -10.51 -2.03 -14.20
C ASP A 132 -10.55 -0.87 -13.19
N TYR A 133 -11.68 -0.67 -12.50
CA TYR A 133 -11.80 0.32 -11.44
C TYR A 133 -10.82 0.06 -10.29
N LEU A 134 -10.75 -1.19 -9.79
CA LEU A 134 -9.83 -1.57 -8.71
C LEU A 134 -8.38 -1.35 -9.13
N ARG A 135 -8.02 -1.68 -10.37
CA ARG A 135 -6.69 -1.41 -10.92
C ARG A 135 -6.38 0.08 -10.89
N SER A 136 -7.26 0.93 -11.42
CA SER A 136 -7.08 2.38 -11.40
C SER A 136 -6.97 2.95 -9.99
N TYR A 137 -7.80 2.46 -9.06
CA TYR A 137 -7.76 2.85 -7.65
C TYR A 137 -6.41 2.48 -6.99
N LEU A 138 -5.96 1.24 -7.16
CA LEU A 138 -4.70 0.77 -6.58
C LEU A 138 -3.48 1.45 -7.23
N THR A 139 -3.50 1.75 -8.54
CA THR A 139 -2.46 2.54 -9.19
C THR A 139 -2.37 3.93 -8.57
N GLN A 140 -3.50 4.62 -8.37
CA GLN A 140 -3.51 5.92 -7.71
C GLN A 140 -2.99 5.83 -6.27
N ALA A 141 -3.42 4.81 -5.51
CA ALA A 141 -2.97 4.60 -4.14
C ALA A 141 -1.46 4.30 -4.05
N ARG A 142 -0.91 3.51 -4.97
CA ARG A 142 0.53 3.23 -5.08
C ARG A 142 1.32 4.50 -5.36
N VAL A 143 0.91 5.30 -6.34
CA VAL A 143 1.59 6.55 -6.69
C VAL A 143 1.60 7.51 -5.49
N GLU A 144 0.45 7.66 -4.83
CA GLU A 144 0.35 8.53 -3.65
C GLU A 144 1.15 7.98 -2.46
N THR A 145 1.20 6.66 -2.28
CA THR A 145 2.08 6.03 -1.29
C THR A 145 3.54 6.38 -1.55
N VAL A 146 4.01 6.30 -2.80
CA VAL A 146 5.37 6.68 -3.18
C VAL A 146 5.65 8.16 -2.88
N ASN A 147 4.73 9.06 -3.23
CA ASN A 147 4.85 10.49 -2.94
C ASN A 147 5.08 10.77 -1.46
N ARG A 148 4.40 10.03 -0.59
CA ARG A 148 4.52 10.17 0.87
C ARG A 148 5.74 9.47 1.45
N LEU A 149 6.19 8.36 0.86
CA LEU A 149 7.35 7.61 1.32
C LEU A 149 8.68 8.30 1.02
N ILE A 150 8.82 8.98 -0.13
CA ILE A 150 10.10 9.60 -0.52
C ILE A 150 10.61 10.59 0.55
N PRO A 151 9.82 11.58 1.02
CA PRO A 151 10.26 12.48 2.09
C PRO A 151 10.60 11.75 3.40
N ILE A 152 9.91 10.64 3.69
CA ILE A 152 10.14 9.83 4.89
C ILE A 152 11.45 9.05 4.79
N PHE A 153 11.75 8.45 3.64
CA PHE A 153 12.98 7.68 3.43
C PHE A 153 14.21 8.58 3.36
N TYR A 154 14.07 9.81 2.87
CA TYR A 154 15.18 10.76 2.68
C TYR A 154 15.17 11.91 3.70
N SER A 155 14.54 11.72 4.86
CA SER A 155 14.41 12.75 5.90
C SER A 155 15.75 13.16 6.52
N GLU A 156 16.75 12.26 6.52
CA GLU A 156 18.08 12.48 7.09
C GLU A 156 19.13 12.90 6.05
N SER A 157 18.95 12.54 4.78
CA SER A 157 19.89 12.80 3.68
C SER A 157 19.19 12.66 2.34
N GLN A 158 19.57 13.46 1.35
CA GLN A 158 19.10 13.33 -0.03
C GLN A 158 19.92 12.33 -0.86
N ASP A 159 21.11 11.95 -0.39
CA ASP A 159 22.03 11.09 -1.15
C ASP A 159 21.75 9.60 -0.94
N LYS A 160 21.15 9.23 0.19
CA LYS A 160 20.87 7.83 0.54
C LYS A 160 19.60 7.69 1.39
N PRO A 161 18.86 6.57 1.26
CA PRO A 161 17.69 6.32 2.08
C PRO A 161 18.05 6.01 3.54
N SER A 162 17.10 6.26 4.43
CA SER A 162 17.23 6.01 5.87
C SER A 162 17.46 4.53 6.17
N LYS A 163 18.58 4.22 6.82
CA LYS A 163 18.91 2.86 7.27
C LYS A 163 17.83 2.26 8.19
N TRP A 164 17.10 3.10 8.94
CA TRP A 164 16.04 2.66 9.84
C TRP A 164 14.83 2.12 9.11
N TRP A 165 14.58 2.60 7.88
CA TRP A 165 13.57 2.05 6.98
C TRP A 165 14.12 0.87 6.17
N MET A 166 15.34 0.98 5.64
CA MET A 166 15.95 -0.09 4.83
C MET A 166 16.21 -1.38 5.64
N ALA A 167 16.35 -1.27 6.97
CA ALA A 167 16.44 -2.43 7.88
C ALA A 167 15.24 -3.41 7.77
N PHE A 168 14.09 -2.95 7.26
CA PHE A 168 12.91 -3.79 7.06
C PHE A 168 12.92 -4.60 5.76
N ASN A 169 13.89 -4.44 4.85
CA ASN A 169 13.96 -5.17 3.59
C ASN A 169 13.90 -6.71 3.74
N LYS A 170 14.52 -7.26 4.80
CA LYS A 170 14.51 -8.71 5.07
C LYS A 170 13.24 -9.18 5.79
N ARG A 171 12.34 -8.27 6.19
CA ARG A 171 11.08 -8.59 6.87
C ARG A 171 9.97 -8.68 5.83
N LYS A 172 9.30 -9.82 5.78
CA LYS A 172 8.15 -10.05 4.90
C LYS A 172 6.91 -10.17 5.76
N PHE A 173 6.05 -9.15 5.71
CA PHE A 173 4.74 -9.20 6.32
C PHE A 173 3.97 -10.41 5.79
N MET A 174 3.42 -11.24 6.69
CA MET A 174 2.77 -12.52 6.35
C MET A 174 3.61 -13.51 5.53
N GLY A 175 4.93 -13.28 5.40
CA GLY A 175 5.79 -14.04 4.49
C GLY A 175 5.47 -13.83 3.00
N LYS A 176 4.77 -12.75 2.64
CA LYS A 176 4.32 -12.45 1.26
C LYS A 176 5.03 -11.22 0.66
N SER A 177 4.88 -11.05 -0.65
CA SER A 177 5.47 -9.99 -1.48
C SER A 177 4.55 -9.80 -2.69
N LEU A 178 4.27 -8.56 -3.13
CA LEU A 178 3.43 -8.33 -4.34
C LEU A 178 4.25 -8.51 -5.61
N THR A 179 5.55 -8.19 -5.54
CA THR A 179 6.51 -8.58 -6.57
C THR A 179 6.94 -10.03 -6.35
N VAL A 180 6.73 -10.88 -7.37
CA VAL A 180 7.26 -12.25 -7.44
C VAL A 180 8.57 -12.22 -8.20
#